data_AF-A0A3D4TT03-F1
#
_entry.id   AF-A0A3D4TT03-F1
#
_cell.length_a   1.000
_cell.length_b   1.000
_cell.length_c   1.000
_cell.angle_alpha   90.00
_cell.angle_beta   90.00
_cell.angle_gamma   90.00
#
_symmetry.space_group_name_H-M   'P 1'
#
loop_
_entity.id
_entity.type
_entity.pdbx_description
1 polymer ?
#
loop_
_entity_poly.entity_id
_entity_poly.type
_entity_poly.pdbx_seq_one_letter_code
_entity_poly.pdbx_strand_id
1 'polypeptide(L)'
;MFQTLHRLRRPLLALLSALSLSLALALPALACTVAGPPSATNAATIATSISNGHAYTKHSGEFVKGVVIAGLAFPNATIASKGAFATFLQPIISSGATNKALSSNRHAFWDTSTGTVVIFNPGASDCGTAFRPTNGQAYYTALK
;
A
#
# COMPACT_ATOMS: atom_id res chain seq x y z
N MET A 1 -82.12 -14.91 -10.92
CA MET A 1 -81.68 -16.21 -10.39
C MET A 1 -80.20 -16.08 -10.05
N PHE A 2 -79.93 -15.63 -8.82
CA PHE A 2 -78.58 -15.45 -8.25
C PHE A 2 -78.18 -16.73 -7.55
N GLN A 3 -76.91 -17.15 -7.72
CA GLN A 3 -75.97 -17.74 -6.75
C GLN A 3 -74.70 -18.05 -7.58
N THR A 4 -73.51 -17.58 -7.22
CA THR A 4 -72.59 -18.37 -6.38
C THR A 4 -71.51 -17.45 -5.81
N LEU A 5 -71.39 -17.47 -4.48
CA LEU A 5 -70.29 -16.88 -3.69
C LEU A 5 -69.10 -17.86 -3.64
N HIS A 6 -67.89 -17.30 -3.44
CA HIS A 6 -66.79 -17.75 -2.53
C HIS A 6 -65.44 -17.29 -3.12
N ARG A 7 -64.87 -16.18 -2.64
CA ARG A 7 -63.86 -16.08 -1.55
C ARG A 7 -62.62 -16.96 -1.72
N LEU A 8 -61.47 -16.33 -1.41
CA LEU A 8 -60.17 -16.91 -0.98
C LEU A 8 -59.32 -17.48 -2.14
N ARG A 9 -58.02 -17.17 -2.33
CA ARG A 9 -56.94 -16.73 -1.45
C ARG A 9 -55.86 -16.02 -2.28
N ARG A 10 -55.24 -14.99 -1.71
CA ARG A 10 -53.90 -14.50 -2.12
C ARG A 10 -52.83 -15.44 -1.53
N PRO A 11 -51.78 -15.76 -2.30
CA PRO A 11 -50.42 -15.78 -1.76
C PRO A 11 -49.53 -14.93 -2.68
N LEU A 12 -49.08 -13.75 -2.27
CA LEU A 12 -47.87 -13.54 -1.45
C LEU A 12 -46.67 -14.37 -1.93
N LEU A 13 -46.03 -13.96 -3.03
CA LEU A 13 -44.61 -14.24 -3.23
C LEU A 13 -43.85 -12.97 -2.85
N ALA A 14 -43.42 -12.94 -1.58
CA ALA A 14 -42.49 -11.94 -1.10
C ALA A 14 -41.10 -12.22 -1.68
N LEU A 15 -40.48 -11.19 -2.25
CA LEU A 15 -39.09 -11.20 -2.68
C LEU A 15 -38.18 -11.51 -1.48
N LEU A 16 -37.45 -12.63 -1.56
CA LEU A 16 -36.29 -12.90 -0.72
C LEU A 16 -35.03 -12.55 -1.50
N SER A 17 -34.74 -11.26 -1.62
CA SER A 17 -33.38 -10.81 -1.97
C SER A 17 -32.55 -10.91 -0.70
N ALA A 18 -31.87 -12.04 -0.53
CA ALA A 18 -30.91 -12.24 0.55
C ALA A 18 -29.78 -11.21 0.38
N LEU A 19 -29.81 -10.17 1.22
CA LEU A 19 -28.72 -9.23 1.39
C LEU A 19 -27.59 -9.96 2.12
N SER A 20 -26.68 -10.58 1.36
CA SER A 20 -25.44 -11.12 1.92
C SER A 20 -24.57 -9.94 2.38
N LEU A 21 -24.71 -9.59 3.66
CA LEU A 21 -23.82 -8.65 4.34
C LEU A 21 -22.47 -9.34 4.52
N SER A 22 -21.60 -9.19 3.53
CA SER A 22 -20.21 -9.63 3.60
C SER A 22 -19.50 -8.83 4.70
N LEU A 23 -19.39 -9.40 5.89
CA LEU A 23 -18.54 -8.87 6.96
C LEU A 23 -17.08 -9.14 6.58
N ALA A 24 -16.51 -8.27 5.76
CA ALA A 24 -15.07 -8.25 5.55
C ALA A 24 -14.41 -7.71 6.83
N LEU A 25 -13.99 -8.59 7.73
CA LEU A 25 -13.05 -8.21 8.78
C LEU A 25 -11.75 -7.78 8.09
N ALA A 26 -11.58 -6.48 7.92
CA ALA A 26 -10.28 -5.91 7.62
C ALA A 26 -9.39 -6.12 8.85
N LEU A 27 -8.40 -7.00 8.74
CA LEU A 27 -7.29 -7.09 9.68
C LEU A 27 -6.04 -6.48 9.04
N PRO A 28 -5.83 -5.15 9.05
CA PRO A 28 -4.57 -4.58 8.60
C PRO A 28 -3.73 -4.21 9.83
N ALA A 29 -3.05 -5.19 10.43
CA ALA A 29 -2.02 -4.88 11.43
C ALA A 29 -0.86 -5.88 11.45
N LEU A 30 -1.08 -7.15 11.07
CA LEU A 30 -0.03 -8.18 11.12
C LEU A 30 1.02 -8.06 10.01
N ALA A 31 0.79 -7.25 8.98
CA ALA A 31 1.74 -7.09 7.88
C ALA A 31 3.09 -6.50 8.31
N CYS A 32 3.06 -5.71 9.39
CA CYS A 32 4.20 -4.92 9.83
C CYS A 32 5.11 -5.61 10.83
N THR A 33 4.56 -6.56 11.58
CA THR A 33 5.19 -7.06 12.82
C THR A 33 6.21 -8.18 12.55
N VAL A 34 6.98 -8.07 11.46
CA VAL A 34 8.08 -8.99 11.19
C VAL A 34 9.34 -8.54 11.92
N ALA A 35 9.99 -9.47 12.60
CA ALA A 35 11.33 -9.26 13.15
C ALA A 35 12.35 -9.34 12.01
N GLY A 36 13.26 -8.37 11.92
CA GLY A 36 14.27 -8.30 10.86
C GLY A 36 13.77 -7.70 9.53
N PRO A 37 14.58 -7.81 8.46
CA PRO A 37 14.30 -7.16 7.19
C PRO A 37 13.06 -7.77 6.50
N PRO A 38 12.27 -6.94 5.78
CA PRO A 38 11.32 -7.42 4.81
C PRO A 38 11.92 -8.46 3.85
N SER A 39 11.13 -9.47 3.50
CA SER A 39 11.48 -10.51 2.53
C SER A 39 10.60 -10.39 1.29
N ALA A 40 10.95 -11.11 0.22
CA ALA A 40 10.12 -11.13 -0.99
C ALA A 40 8.66 -11.55 -0.71
N THR A 41 8.44 -12.44 0.28
CA THR A 41 7.10 -12.95 0.64
C THR A 41 6.18 -11.88 1.21
N ASN A 42 6.70 -10.90 1.95
CA ASN A 42 5.89 -9.85 2.59
C ASN A 42 6.02 -8.47 1.94
N ALA A 43 6.91 -8.31 0.97
CA ALA A 43 7.16 -7.04 0.28
C ALA A 43 5.90 -6.40 -0.30
N ALA A 44 5.02 -7.18 -0.94
CA ALA A 44 3.78 -6.67 -1.52
C ALA A 44 2.82 -6.11 -0.46
N THR A 45 2.68 -6.81 0.67
CA THR A 45 1.82 -6.39 1.77
C THR A 45 2.38 -5.13 2.45
N ILE A 46 3.70 -5.06 2.66
CA ILE A 46 4.38 -3.90 3.23
C ILE A 46 4.26 -2.69 2.30
N ALA A 47 4.52 -2.86 1.00
CA ALA A 47 4.38 -1.81 -0.01
C ALA A 47 2.95 -1.23 -0.05
N THR A 48 1.95 -2.11 0.05
CA THR A 48 0.54 -1.72 0.14
C THR A 48 0.26 -0.91 1.40
N SER A 49 0.79 -1.34 2.56
CA SER A 49 0.63 -0.62 3.83
C SER A 49 1.23 0.80 3.76
N ILE A 50 2.48 0.91 3.30
CA ILE A 50 3.18 2.20 3.13
C ILE A 50 2.41 3.12 2.19
N SER A 51 1.93 2.58 1.07
CA SER A 51 1.20 3.37 0.06
C SER A 51 -0.17 3.81 0.53
N ASN A 52 -0.84 3.00 1.35
CA ASN A 52 -2.13 3.34 1.93
C ASN A 52 -2.02 4.32 3.11
N GLY A 53 -0.88 4.33 3.80
CA GLY A 53 -0.54 5.30 4.82
C GLY A 53 -0.21 6.69 4.28
N HIS A 54 0.67 7.40 4.99
CA HIS A 54 0.94 8.81 4.71
C HIS A 54 1.94 9.04 3.58
N ALA A 55 2.73 8.03 3.21
CA ALA A 55 3.83 8.20 2.27
C ALA A 55 3.35 8.73 0.91
N TYR A 56 2.34 8.11 0.32
CA TYR A 56 1.81 8.54 -0.99
C TYR A 56 1.28 9.97 -0.94
N THR A 57 0.43 10.29 0.03
CA THR A 57 -0.17 11.63 0.16
C THR A 57 0.88 12.73 0.32
N LYS A 58 1.99 12.43 1.00
CA LYS A 58 3.06 13.41 1.24
C LYS A 58 4.04 13.54 0.07
N HIS A 59 4.32 12.44 -0.62
CA HIS A 59 5.47 12.36 -1.53
C HIS A 59 5.09 12.10 -2.99
N SER A 60 3.81 11.92 -3.34
CA SER A 60 3.41 11.59 -4.72
C SER A 60 3.93 12.57 -5.78
N GLY A 61 4.07 13.86 -5.44
CA GLY A 61 4.62 14.89 -6.33
C GLY A 61 6.09 14.65 -6.75
N GLU A 62 6.83 13.85 -5.98
CA GLU A 62 8.21 13.46 -6.28
C GLU A 62 8.27 12.38 -7.37
N PHE A 63 7.18 11.64 -7.58
CA PHE A 63 7.05 10.50 -8.50
C PHE A 63 6.26 10.86 -9.76
N VAL A 64 6.47 12.08 -10.25
CA VAL A 64 5.92 12.58 -11.52
C VAL A 64 7.00 12.50 -12.59
N LYS A 65 6.66 11.97 -13.78
CA LYS A 65 7.61 11.81 -14.88
C LYS A 65 8.39 13.10 -15.14
N GLY A 66 9.71 13.01 -15.16
CA GLY A 66 10.59 14.14 -15.44
C GLY A 66 10.86 15.08 -14.26
N VAL A 67 10.19 14.92 -13.10
CA VAL A 67 10.52 15.72 -11.91
C VAL A 67 11.93 15.38 -11.44
N VAL A 68 12.78 16.41 -11.37
CA VAL A 68 14.19 16.30 -10.99
C VAL A 68 14.35 16.53 -9.49
N ILE A 69 14.92 15.54 -8.80
CA ILE A 69 15.30 15.63 -7.39
C ILE A 69 16.72 15.09 -7.26
N ALA A 70 17.57 15.80 -6.52
CA ALA A 70 18.99 15.47 -6.36
C ALA A 70 19.73 15.26 -7.71
N GLY A 71 19.38 16.06 -8.73
CA GLY A 71 19.96 15.95 -10.08
C GLY A 71 19.46 14.77 -10.92
N LEU A 72 18.53 13.96 -10.41
CA LEU A 72 17.96 12.81 -11.11
C LEU A 72 16.50 13.08 -11.49
N ALA A 73 16.18 13.01 -12.78
CA ALA A 73 14.80 13.03 -13.25
C ALA A 73 14.11 11.70 -12.90
N PHE A 74 12.85 11.73 -12.46
CA PHE A 74 12.08 10.49 -12.30
C PHE A 74 11.87 9.84 -13.68
N PRO A 75 12.42 8.63 -13.92
CA PRO A 75 12.47 8.06 -15.27
C PRO A 75 11.15 7.40 -15.69
N ASN A 76 10.33 6.99 -14.72
CA ASN A 76 9.13 6.21 -14.95
C ASN A 76 7.93 7.11 -15.30
N ALA A 77 6.85 6.48 -15.76
CA ALA A 77 5.56 7.15 -15.86
C ALA A 77 5.09 7.67 -14.49
N THR A 78 4.36 8.78 -14.48
CA THR A 78 3.82 9.38 -13.27
C THR A 78 2.99 8.38 -12.46
N ILE A 79 3.29 8.27 -11.16
CA ILE A 79 2.57 7.39 -10.25
C ILE A 79 1.29 8.09 -9.75
N ALA A 80 0.19 7.84 -10.44
CA ALA A 80 -1.08 8.54 -10.23
C ALA A 80 -2.01 7.92 -9.17
N SER A 81 -1.60 6.87 -8.46
CA SER A 81 -2.41 6.27 -7.38
C SER A 81 -1.59 5.56 -6.31
N LYS A 82 -2.20 5.35 -5.14
CA LYS A 82 -1.64 4.52 -4.05
C LYS A 82 -1.33 3.10 -4.52
N GLY A 83 -2.20 2.50 -5.34
CA GLY A 83 -1.98 1.16 -5.89
C GLY A 83 -0.75 1.09 -6.80
N ALA A 84 -0.62 2.07 -7.71
CA ALA A 84 0.57 2.16 -8.56
C ALA A 84 1.85 2.41 -7.75
N PHE A 85 1.75 3.18 -6.67
CA PHE A 85 2.87 3.38 -5.74
C PHE A 85 3.26 2.09 -5.05
N ALA A 86 2.29 1.29 -4.57
CA ALA A 86 2.56 -0.02 -3.98
C ALA A 86 3.26 -0.96 -4.96
N THR A 87 2.78 -1.04 -6.21
CA THR A 87 3.43 -1.83 -7.27
C THR A 87 4.86 -1.37 -7.52
N PHE A 88 5.11 -0.07 -7.49
CA PHE A 88 6.45 0.51 -7.65
C PHE A 88 7.38 0.19 -6.47
N LEU A 89 6.89 0.24 -5.23
CA LEU A 89 7.70 -0.01 -4.04
C LEU A 89 8.03 -1.49 -3.82
N GLN A 90 7.14 -2.40 -4.21
CA GLN A 90 7.32 -3.84 -4.01
C GLN A 90 8.71 -4.34 -4.46
N PRO A 91 9.16 -4.12 -5.72
CA PRO A 91 10.46 -4.62 -6.17
C PRO A 91 11.64 -4.01 -5.40
N ILE A 92 11.53 -2.76 -4.91
CA ILE A 92 12.57 -2.11 -4.11
C ILE A 92 12.73 -2.84 -2.77
N ILE A 93 11.61 -3.14 -2.11
CA ILE A 93 11.57 -3.85 -0.83
C ILE A 93 12.01 -5.32 -1.00
N SER A 94 11.57 -5.99 -2.07
CA SER A 94 11.88 -7.41 -2.30
C SER A 94 13.31 -7.67 -2.77
N SER A 95 14.04 -6.63 -3.20
CA SER A 95 15.37 -6.78 -3.81
C SER A 95 16.39 -7.46 -2.88
N GLY A 96 16.21 -7.38 -1.56
CA GLY A 96 17.01 -8.06 -0.53
C GLY A 96 18.47 -7.60 -0.41
N ALA A 97 19.09 -7.13 -1.50
CA ALA A 97 20.52 -6.87 -1.62
C ALA A 97 20.92 -5.43 -1.24
N THR A 98 20.02 -4.46 -1.35
CA THR A 98 20.29 -3.06 -0.99
C THR A 98 19.46 -2.66 0.22
N ASN A 99 19.69 -3.35 1.33
CA ASN A 99 19.06 -3.03 2.61
C ASN A 99 20.12 -2.56 3.61
N LYS A 100 19.72 -1.65 4.50
CA LYS A 100 20.52 -1.15 5.61
C LYS A 100 19.70 -1.23 6.88
N ALA A 101 20.17 -2.01 7.85
CA ALA A 101 19.58 -2.04 9.17
C ALA A 101 19.75 -0.68 9.86
N LEU A 102 18.70 -0.23 10.52
CA LEU A 102 18.65 0.98 11.31
C LEU A 102 18.26 0.65 12.76
N SER A 103 18.40 1.65 13.62
CA SER A 103 17.87 1.68 14.96
C SER A 103 16.38 1.29 15.03
N SER A 104 16.00 0.63 16.13
CA SER A 104 14.62 0.22 16.43
C SER A 104 14.02 -0.79 15.43
N ASN A 105 14.83 -1.76 14.96
CA ASN A 105 14.40 -2.83 14.03
C ASN A 105 13.82 -2.29 12.69
N ARG A 106 14.27 -1.10 12.27
CA ARG A 106 13.88 -0.51 11.00
C ARG A 106 14.89 -0.90 9.92
N HIS A 107 14.44 -0.88 8.67
CA HIS A 107 15.30 -1.17 7.52
C HIS A 107 15.09 -0.13 6.43
N ALA A 108 16.18 0.39 5.88
CA ALA A 108 16.14 1.27 4.72
C ALA A 108 16.55 0.50 3.46
N PHE A 109 15.92 0.85 2.34
CA PHE A 109 16.23 0.36 1.01
C PHE A 109 16.49 1.56 0.10
N TRP A 110 17.39 1.39 -0.85
CA TRP A 110 17.74 2.42 -1.83
C TRP A 110 17.63 1.87 -3.25
N ASP A 111 16.85 2.54 -4.08
CA ASP A 111 16.85 2.32 -5.52
C ASP A 111 17.58 3.47 -6.23
N THR A 112 18.76 3.16 -6.76
CA THR A 112 19.61 4.11 -7.47
C THR A 112 18.95 4.61 -8.76
N SER A 113 18.13 3.79 -9.43
CA SER A 113 17.57 4.14 -10.74
C SER A 113 16.54 5.26 -10.67
N THR A 114 15.80 5.35 -9.57
CA THR A 114 14.80 6.42 -9.34
C THR A 114 15.19 7.41 -8.24
N GLY A 115 16.25 7.11 -7.48
CA GLY A 115 16.65 7.90 -6.31
C GLY A 115 15.66 7.79 -5.16
N THR A 116 15.04 6.62 -5.02
CA THR A 116 13.99 6.37 -4.02
C THR A 116 14.58 5.71 -2.79
N VAL A 117 14.27 6.27 -1.62
CA VAL A 117 14.46 5.59 -0.34
C VAL A 117 13.14 5.00 0.12
N VAL A 118 13.17 3.77 0.61
CA VAL A 118 12.07 3.14 1.34
C VAL A 118 12.56 2.85 2.75
N ILE A 119 11.86 3.31 3.78
CA ILE A 119 12.15 3.00 5.17
C ILE A 119 11.01 2.15 5.70
N PHE A 120 11.29 0.87 5.92
CA PHE A 120 10.42 -0.03 6.66
C PHE A 120 10.52 0.24 8.16
N ASN A 121 9.38 0.43 8.81
CA ASN A 121 9.27 0.58 10.25
C ASN A 121 8.19 -0.36 10.80
N PRO A 122 8.55 -1.50 11.42
CA PRO A 122 7.59 -2.47 11.93
C PRO A 122 6.73 -1.93 13.09
N GLY A 123 7.19 -0.87 13.76
CA GLY A 123 6.44 -0.20 14.84
C GLY A 123 5.46 0.86 14.36
N ALA A 124 5.43 1.19 13.06
CA ALA A 124 4.49 2.16 12.50
C ALA A 124 3.24 1.45 11.97
N SER A 125 2.06 2.06 12.14
CA SER A 125 0.79 1.50 11.66
C SER A 125 0.73 1.34 10.13
N ASP A 126 1.47 2.17 9.38
CA ASP A 126 1.58 2.14 7.93
C ASP A 126 2.89 1.51 7.42
N CYS A 127 3.65 0.85 8.30
CA CYS A 127 4.90 0.19 7.94
C CYS A 127 6.05 1.05 7.45
N GLY A 128 5.92 2.37 7.55
CA GLY A 128 7.00 3.31 7.31
C GLY A 128 6.72 4.27 6.16
N THR A 129 7.73 4.56 5.35
CA THR A 129 7.65 5.63 4.34
C THR A 129 8.49 5.33 3.10
N ALA A 130 8.18 6.01 2.00
CA ALA A 130 8.98 6.01 0.80
C ALA A 130 8.92 7.37 0.11
N PHE A 131 10.06 7.86 -0.36
CA PHE A 131 10.20 9.19 -0.96
C PHE A 131 11.53 9.33 -1.71
N ARG A 132 11.73 10.44 -2.42
CA ARG A 132 12.97 10.81 -3.11
C ARG A 132 13.62 11.98 -2.35
N PRO A 133 14.69 11.74 -1.57
CA PRO A 133 15.31 12.78 -0.75
C PRO A 133 16.06 13.82 -1.60
N THR A 134 16.03 15.09 -1.20
CA THR A 134 16.69 16.19 -1.93
C THR A 134 18.21 16.08 -1.96
N ASN A 135 18.81 15.42 -0.96
CA ASN A 135 20.23 15.07 -0.89
C ASN A 135 20.55 13.67 -1.45
N GLY A 136 19.59 13.00 -2.09
CA GLY A 136 19.79 11.76 -2.83
C GLY A 136 20.40 10.65 -1.98
N GLN A 137 21.37 9.93 -2.55
CA GLN A 137 22.02 8.79 -1.89
C GLN A 137 22.73 9.18 -0.57
N ALA A 138 23.15 10.44 -0.41
CA ALA A 138 23.75 10.90 0.83
C ALA A 138 22.76 10.80 2.02
N TYR A 139 21.46 10.98 1.78
CA TYR A 139 20.42 10.75 2.78
C TYR A 139 20.47 9.31 3.30
N TYR A 140 20.40 8.35 2.38
CA TYR A 140 20.40 6.93 2.68
C TYR A 140 21.67 6.49 3.43
N THR A 141 22.83 6.97 2.97
CA THR A 141 24.12 6.72 3.62
C THR A 141 24.18 7.25 5.05
N ALA A 142 23.51 8.37 5.34
CA ALA A 142 23.49 8.98 6.67
C ALA A 142 22.50 8.35 7.65
N LEU A 143 21.54 7.52 7.19
CA LEU A 143 20.56 6.86 8.07
C LEU A 143 21.22 5.99 9.14
N LYS A 144 20.63 5.93 10.35
CA LYS A 144 21.12 5.15 11.49
C LYS A 144 19.99 4.44 12.25
#